data_AF-A0A940V017-F1
#
_entry.id   AF-A0A940V017-F1
#
_cell.length_a   1.000
_cell.length_b   1.000
_cell.length_c   1.000
_cell.angle_alpha   90.00
_cell.angle_beta   90.00
_cell.angle_gamma   90.00
#
_symmetry.space_group_name_H-M   'P 1'
#
loop_
_entity.id
_entity.type
_entity.pdbx_description
1 polymer ?
#
loop_
_entity_poly.entity_id
_entity_poly.type
_entity_poly.pdbx_seq_one_letter_code
_entity_poly.pdbx_strand_id
1 'polypeptide(L)'
;SRYFSHATLLEGKLKNSGETFRCLFVENDDVMSYMVPRMYDGSPVTVRRWRLLIPFLGETLDRYARDIDMAVAVLPRKYEVQWEKRAHFKSQTLICSSIDTSGGWDAVKKRFQHNKRQFCNRMDKKPMFSYRVSRDLKDLDFFYYEMHIPHIQKRFQELAHVDTYEDMKAMFEKGFLIFIEEGERSVAGILCEIQDKTLYSRRTGVLHGDEDYIRKGASSAEYYFMLKFALENGLSKVDLLRSRPFLNDGVYTTKRKWGAMVCRNQESDAWAFFFIPRYTGKIISFFEANPLISCKDNKMYGVIGWGNAEPPSEKEHAKFADQYYSPGLEGLVLVRPDPQEPVRIDFG
;
A
#
# COMPACT_ATOMS: atom_id res chain seq x y z
N SER A 1 -20.94 6.75 17.75
CA SER A 1 -20.97 8.05 17.05
C SER A 1 -19.94 8.98 17.66
N ARG A 2 -18.72 9.06 17.11
CA ARG A 2 -17.82 10.16 17.49
C ARG A 2 -18.13 11.34 16.57
N TYR A 3 -18.87 12.32 17.09
CA TYR A 3 -19.03 13.62 16.44
C TYR A 3 -17.77 14.47 16.55
N PHE A 4 -16.88 14.13 17.49
CA PHE A 4 -15.62 14.79 17.75
C PHE A 4 -14.45 13.97 17.21
N SER A 5 -13.52 14.68 16.59
CA SER A 5 -12.23 14.18 16.10
C SER A 5 -11.09 15.02 16.70
N HIS A 6 -9.89 14.47 16.76
CA HIS A 6 -8.70 15.24 17.10
C HIS A 6 -8.13 15.91 15.85
N ALA A 7 -7.94 17.22 15.91
CA ALA A 7 -7.28 18.00 14.89
C ALA A 7 -5.87 18.38 15.37
N THR A 8 -4.87 18.14 14.53
CA THR A 8 -3.46 18.43 14.81
C THR A 8 -2.88 19.18 13.61
N LEU A 9 -2.46 20.42 13.82
CA LEU A 9 -1.73 21.20 12.82
C LEU A 9 -0.23 21.00 13.03
N LEU A 10 0.43 20.43 12.03
CA LEU A 10 1.86 20.19 11.99
C LEU A 10 2.56 21.17 11.05
N GLU A 11 3.75 21.60 11.44
CA GLU A 11 4.66 22.39 10.60
C GLU A 11 6.04 21.73 10.59
N GLY A 12 6.64 21.60 9.42
CA GLY A 12 7.99 21.09 9.28
C GLY A 12 8.57 21.39 7.91
N LYS A 13 9.76 20.88 7.62
CA LYS A 13 10.37 20.96 6.29
C LYS A 13 9.92 19.79 5.44
N LEU A 14 9.35 20.05 4.26
CA LEU A 14 8.97 18.99 3.34
C LEU A 14 10.24 18.28 2.81
N LYS A 15 10.22 16.95 2.78
CA LYS A 15 11.30 16.17 2.16
C LYS A 15 11.48 16.58 0.70
N ASN A 16 12.72 16.52 0.22
CA ASN A 16 13.15 16.85 -1.14
C ASN A 16 13.11 18.33 -1.55
N SER A 17 12.21 19.16 -0.99
CA SER A 17 12.20 20.61 -1.30
C SER A 17 12.79 21.48 -0.18
N GLY A 18 12.78 21.04 1.08
CA GLY A 18 13.24 21.84 2.23
C GLY A 18 12.33 23.03 2.56
N GLU A 19 11.21 23.18 1.85
CA GLU A 19 10.23 24.23 2.08
C GLU A 19 9.44 23.98 3.36
N THR A 20 9.04 25.04 4.06
CA THR A 20 8.12 24.90 5.20
C THR A 20 6.75 24.45 4.69
N PHE A 21 6.23 23.37 5.27
CA PHE A 21 4.97 22.75 4.90
C PHE A 21 4.06 22.57 6.12
N ARG A 22 2.83 23.07 6.03
CA ARG A 22 1.83 23.01 7.09
C ARG A 22 0.71 22.06 6.70
N CYS A 23 0.53 21.01 7.48
CA CYS A 23 -0.52 20.02 7.25
C CYS A 23 -1.44 19.92 8.47
N LEU A 24 -2.75 20.06 8.23
CA LEU A 24 -3.78 19.79 9.23
C LEU A 24 -4.25 18.34 9.13
N PHE A 25 -3.98 17.54 10.16
CA PHE A 25 -4.52 16.19 10.29
C PHE A 25 -5.80 16.20 11.13
N VAL A 26 -6.86 15.52 10.68
CA VAL A 26 -8.12 15.36 11.41
C VAL A 26 -8.46 13.89 11.53
N GLU A 27 -8.31 13.38 12.76
CA GLU A 27 -8.41 11.97 13.13
C GLU A 27 -7.38 11.07 12.41
N ASN A 28 -6.90 10.05 13.12
CA ASN A 28 -6.07 8.93 12.65
C ASN A 28 -4.56 9.01 12.95
N ASP A 29 -4.20 8.47 14.12
CA ASP A 29 -2.81 8.25 14.54
C ASP A 29 -2.04 7.31 13.60
N ASP A 30 -2.70 6.34 12.95
CA ASP A 30 -2.06 5.35 12.05
C ASP A 30 -1.71 5.93 10.67
N VAL A 31 -2.62 6.69 10.05
CA VAL A 31 -2.31 7.41 8.80
C VAL A 31 -1.31 8.53 9.08
N MET A 32 -1.46 9.24 10.20
CA MET A 32 -0.50 10.28 10.57
C MET A 32 0.89 9.69 10.86
N SER A 33 1.01 8.60 11.61
CA SER A 33 2.29 7.94 11.90
C SER A 33 2.98 7.42 10.64
N TYR A 34 2.21 7.02 9.63
CA TYR A 34 2.76 6.63 8.33
C TYR A 34 3.12 7.83 7.44
N MET A 35 2.29 8.88 7.41
CA MET A 35 2.48 10.02 6.52
C MET A 35 3.56 10.99 7.01
N VAL A 36 3.63 11.27 8.31
CA VAL A 36 4.56 12.27 8.87
C VAL A 36 6.02 11.96 8.52
N PRO A 37 6.55 10.74 8.73
CA PRO A 37 7.92 10.40 8.35
C PRO A 37 8.17 10.40 6.85
N ARG A 38 7.12 10.33 6.03
CA ARG A 38 7.22 10.40 4.56
C ARG A 38 7.17 11.84 4.03
N MET A 39 6.49 12.71 4.76
CA MET A 39 6.31 14.12 4.42
C MET A 39 7.49 14.97 4.85
N TYR A 40 7.93 14.82 6.10
CA TYR A 40 8.81 15.78 6.74
C TYR A 40 10.24 15.30 6.87
N ASP A 41 11.19 16.18 6.60
CA ASP A 41 12.59 15.98 6.97
C ASP A 41 12.75 16.23 8.47
N GLY A 42 13.01 15.17 9.23
CA GLY A 42 12.98 15.17 10.68
C GLY A 42 11.56 15.21 11.28
N SER A 43 11.48 15.56 12.57
CA SER A 43 10.21 15.64 13.30
C SER A 43 9.56 17.02 13.12
N PRO A 44 8.34 17.12 12.58
CA PRO A 44 7.63 18.40 12.53
C PRO A 44 7.23 18.86 13.93
N VAL A 45 7.04 20.17 14.09
CA VAL A 45 6.49 20.76 15.32
C VAL A 45 4.96 20.72 15.30
N THR A 46 4.38 20.41 16.44
CA THR A 46 2.92 20.57 16.63
C THR A 46 2.62 22.03 16.92
N VAL A 47 2.08 22.74 15.92
CA VAL A 47 1.68 24.15 16.04
C VAL A 47 0.44 24.26 16.93
N ARG A 48 -0.53 23.36 16.74
CA ARG A 48 -1.78 23.36 17.49
C ARG A 48 -2.41 21.97 17.52
N ARG A 49 -3.01 21.62 18.65
CA ARG A 49 -3.88 20.43 18.78
C ARG A 49 -5.19 20.82 19.46
N TRP A 50 -6.32 20.37 18.91
CA TRP A 50 -7.64 20.67 19.47
C TRP A 50 -8.66 19.56 19.13
N ARG A 51 -9.84 19.63 19.76
CA ARG A 51 -10.99 18.80 19.38
C ARG A 51 -11.86 19.55 18.38
N LEU A 52 -12.24 18.86 17.32
CA LEU A 52 -13.05 19.38 16.24
C LEU A 52 -14.34 18.56 16.13
N LEU A 53 -15.49 19.22 16.03
CA LEU A 53 -16.72 18.56 15.59
C LEU A 53 -16.65 18.37 14.07
N ILE A 54 -16.86 17.14 13.58
CA ILE A 54 -16.77 16.82 12.15
C ILE A 54 -17.64 17.75 11.28
N PRO A 55 -18.89 18.11 11.66
CA PRO A 55 -19.68 19.08 10.90
C PRO A 55 -18.99 20.45 10.69
N PHE A 56 -18.18 20.90 11.65
CA PHE A 56 -17.43 22.17 11.58
C PHE A 56 -16.08 22.04 10.87
N LEU A 57 -15.74 20.88 10.31
CA LEU A 57 -14.51 20.71 9.53
C LEU A 57 -14.46 21.70 8.36
N GLY A 58 -15.59 21.98 7.72
CA GLY A 58 -15.65 22.90 6.58
C GLY A 58 -15.24 24.31 6.98
N GLU A 59 -15.88 24.87 8.00
CA GLU A 59 -15.53 26.17 8.55
C GLU A 59 -14.07 26.24 9.03
N THR A 60 -13.56 25.12 9.57
CA THR A 60 -12.17 25.00 9.98
C THR A 60 -11.24 25.09 8.76
N LEU A 61 -11.53 24.36 7.69
CA LEU A 61 -10.74 24.42 6.46
C LEU A 61 -10.75 25.83 5.86
N ASP A 62 -11.90 26.52 5.86
CA ASP A 62 -12.02 27.88 5.34
C ASP A 62 -11.22 28.88 6.19
N ARG A 63 -11.32 28.77 7.51
CA ARG A 63 -10.56 29.61 8.45
C ARG A 63 -9.05 29.45 8.27
N TYR A 64 -8.59 28.23 8.01
CA TYR A 64 -7.17 27.89 7.89
C TYR A 64 -6.65 27.90 6.46
N ALA A 65 -7.47 28.22 5.45
CA ALA A 65 -7.11 28.11 4.04
C ALA A 65 -5.86 28.90 3.63
N ARG A 66 -5.50 29.97 4.36
CA ARG A 66 -4.29 30.76 4.14
C ARG A 66 -3.07 30.29 4.94
N ASP A 67 -3.30 29.47 5.97
CA ASP A 67 -2.30 29.08 6.95
C ASP A 67 -1.83 27.64 6.78
N ILE A 68 -2.50 26.83 5.96
CA ILE A 68 -2.14 25.44 5.70
C ILE A 68 -1.89 25.22 4.21
N ASP A 69 -0.94 24.35 3.89
CA ASP A 69 -0.70 23.91 2.52
C ASP A 69 -1.64 22.75 2.17
N MET A 70 -1.98 21.89 3.14
CA MET A 70 -2.87 20.73 2.96
C MET A 70 -3.63 20.39 4.25
N ALA A 71 -4.78 19.76 4.12
CA ALA A 71 -5.41 19.03 5.21
C ALA A 71 -5.71 17.58 4.80
N VAL A 72 -5.52 16.65 5.75
CA VAL A 72 -5.87 15.24 5.60
C VAL A 72 -6.85 14.88 6.72
N ALA A 73 -8.06 14.49 6.35
CA ALA A 73 -9.08 14.07 7.31
C ALA A 73 -9.44 12.60 7.09
N VAL A 74 -9.30 11.76 8.11
CA VAL A 74 -9.79 10.39 8.06
C VAL A 74 -11.15 10.32 8.75
N LEU A 75 -12.19 10.15 7.96
CA LEU A 75 -13.56 10.26 8.45
C LEU A 75 -14.32 8.93 8.21
N PRO A 76 -15.24 8.56 9.11
CA PRO A 76 -16.13 7.43 8.89
C PRO A 76 -16.88 7.51 7.56
N ARG A 77 -17.10 6.37 6.90
CA ARG A 77 -17.69 6.24 5.56
C ARG A 77 -19.04 6.95 5.41
N LYS A 78 -19.83 7.05 6.49
CA LYS A 78 -21.10 7.80 6.50
C LYS A 78 -20.96 9.29 6.12
N TYR A 79 -19.77 9.87 6.22
CA TYR A 79 -19.52 11.27 5.83
C TYR A 79 -19.07 11.41 4.36
N GLU A 80 -19.02 10.32 3.58
CA GLU A 80 -18.60 10.35 2.17
C GLU A 80 -19.39 11.36 1.33
N VAL A 81 -20.72 11.30 1.38
CA VAL A 81 -21.60 12.20 0.62
C VAL A 81 -21.35 13.68 0.97
N GLN A 82 -21.03 13.97 2.24
CA GLN A 82 -20.78 15.33 2.70
C GLN A 82 -19.47 15.90 2.17
N TRP A 83 -18.41 15.08 2.07
CA TRP A 83 -17.06 15.57 1.77
C TRP A 83 -16.54 15.25 0.38
N GLU A 84 -17.12 14.30 -0.34
CA GLU A 84 -16.63 13.90 -1.67
C GLU A 84 -16.59 15.05 -2.69
N LYS A 85 -17.53 15.99 -2.60
CA LYS A 85 -17.57 17.17 -3.49
C LYS A 85 -16.58 18.26 -3.11
N ARG A 86 -16.12 18.29 -1.86
CA ARG A 86 -15.25 19.35 -1.32
C ARG A 86 -13.78 18.91 -1.21
N ALA A 87 -13.54 17.62 -1.02
CA ALA A 87 -12.20 17.07 -1.04
C ALA A 87 -11.64 17.10 -2.47
N HIS A 88 -10.35 17.39 -2.59
CA HIS A 88 -9.65 17.36 -3.87
C HIS A 88 -9.32 15.92 -4.26
N PHE A 89 -8.94 15.11 -3.27
CA PHE A 89 -8.78 13.67 -3.43
C PHE A 89 -9.42 12.91 -2.27
N LYS A 90 -9.94 11.73 -2.58
CA LYS A 90 -10.46 10.75 -1.62
C LYS A 90 -9.67 9.46 -1.79
N SER A 91 -9.24 8.82 -0.72
CA SER A 91 -8.50 7.56 -0.73
C SER A 91 -8.91 6.67 0.44
N GLN A 92 -8.57 5.39 0.39
CA GLN A 92 -8.71 4.50 1.54
C GLN A 92 -7.43 4.51 2.36
N THR A 93 -7.51 4.30 3.66
CA THR A 93 -6.32 4.18 4.53
C THR A 93 -5.46 2.96 4.16
N LEU A 94 -6.10 1.96 3.57
CA LEU A 94 -5.53 0.74 3.01
C LEU A 94 -6.30 0.33 1.76
N ILE A 95 -5.59 -0.17 0.75
CA ILE A 95 -6.14 -0.77 -0.47
C ILE A 95 -5.87 -2.27 -0.48
N CYS A 96 -6.68 -3.05 -1.20
CA CYS A 96 -6.47 -4.48 -1.37
C CYS A 96 -5.72 -4.78 -2.68
N SER A 97 -5.14 -5.97 -2.77
CA SER A 97 -4.51 -6.44 -4.00
C SER A 97 -4.73 -7.93 -4.18
N SER A 98 -4.90 -8.37 -5.42
CA SER A 98 -5.10 -9.78 -5.72
C SER A 98 -4.60 -10.18 -7.10
N ILE A 99 -4.34 -11.47 -7.29
CA ILE A 99 -3.93 -12.06 -8.56
C ILE A 99 -4.97 -13.09 -8.94
N ASP A 100 -5.63 -12.88 -10.08
CA ASP A 100 -6.49 -13.88 -10.70
C ASP A 100 -5.64 -15.01 -11.28
N THR A 101 -5.92 -16.26 -10.88
CA THR A 101 -5.22 -17.47 -11.31
C THR A 101 -6.03 -18.33 -12.27
N SER A 102 -7.27 -17.94 -12.61
CA SER A 102 -8.17 -18.72 -13.47
C SER A 102 -7.64 -18.98 -14.89
N GLY A 103 -6.81 -18.08 -15.42
CA GLY A 103 -6.20 -18.21 -16.75
C GLY A 103 -4.96 -19.11 -16.84
N GLY A 104 -4.56 -19.78 -15.76
CA GLY A 104 -3.38 -20.64 -15.72
C GLY A 104 -2.04 -19.91 -15.58
N TRP A 105 -0.94 -20.66 -15.47
CA TRP A 105 0.40 -20.12 -15.16
C TRP A 105 0.91 -19.11 -16.19
N ASP A 106 0.68 -19.35 -17.48
CA ASP A 106 1.17 -18.45 -18.52
C ASP A 106 0.41 -17.11 -18.54
N ALA A 107 -0.90 -17.11 -18.30
CA ALA A 107 -1.68 -15.88 -18.17
C ALA A 107 -1.29 -15.06 -16.93
N VAL A 108 -0.94 -15.74 -15.83
CA VAL A 108 -0.41 -15.11 -14.62
C VAL A 108 0.97 -14.48 -14.90
N LYS A 109 1.93 -15.25 -15.46
CA LYS A 109 3.27 -14.76 -15.79
C LYS A 109 3.28 -13.58 -16.76
N LYS A 110 2.32 -13.49 -17.69
CA LYS A 110 2.21 -12.37 -18.63
C LYS A 110 2.08 -11.01 -17.93
N ARG A 111 1.49 -10.99 -16.73
CA ARG A 111 1.29 -9.78 -15.92
C ARG A 111 2.49 -9.39 -15.05
N PHE A 112 3.50 -10.27 -14.93
CA PHE A 112 4.67 -9.98 -14.11
C PHE A 112 5.55 -8.91 -14.75
N GLN A 113 6.10 -8.03 -13.92
CA GLN A 113 7.20 -7.18 -14.37
C GLN A 113 8.40 -8.04 -14.77
N HIS A 114 9.24 -7.50 -15.66
CA HIS A 114 10.33 -8.23 -16.31
C HIS A 114 11.23 -9.00 -15.33
N ASN A 115 11.64 -8.37 -14.22
CA ASN A 115 12.50 -9.00 -13.21
C ASN A 115 11.81 -10.18 -12.48
N LYS A 116 10.51 -10.10 -12.20
CA LYS A 116 9.75 -11.20 -11.58
C LYS A 116 9.54 -12.36 -12.55
N ARG A 117 9.32 -12.04 -13.82
CA ARG A 117 9.27 -13.04 -14.90
C ARG A 117 10.61 -13.77 -15.04
N GLN A 118 11.73 -13.04 -15.02
CA GLN A 118 13.06 -13.65 -15.03
C GLN A 118 13.31 -14.54 -13.81
N PHE A 119 12.90 -14.11 -12.61
CA PHE A 119 12.97 -14.95 -11.41
C PHE A 119 12.20 -16.26 -11.59
N CYS A 120 10.95 -16.20 -12.06
CA CYS A 120 10.12 -17.39 -12.31
C CYS A 120 10.76 -18.32 -13.35
N ASN A 121 11.27 -17.77 -14.46
CA ASN A 121 11.94 -18.56 -15.50
C ASN A 121 13.19 -19.28 -14.97
N ARG A 122 13.91 -18.68 -14.02
CA ARG A 122 15.04 -19.35 -13.36
C ARG A 122 14.55 -20.46 -12.43
N MET A 123 13.52 -20.20 -11.64
CA MET A 123 12.91 -21.20 -10.75
C MET A 123 12.35 -22.40 -11.52
N ASP A 124 11.71 -22.18 -12.67
CA ASP A 124 11.18 -23.26 -13.53
C ASP A 124 12.32 -24.12 -14.16
N LYS A 125 13.51 -23.55 -14.42
CA LYS A 125 14.63 -24.25 -15.07
C LYS A 125 15.63 -24.89 -14.12
N LYS A 126 15.97 -24.19 -13.03
CA LYS A 126 16.96 -24.60 -12.03
C LYS A 126 16.48 -24.10 -10.66
N PRO A 127 15.55 -24.83 -10.02
CA PRO A 127 14.99 -24.42 -8.74
C PRO A 127 16.07 -24.37 -7.67
N MET A 128 16.29 -23.19 -7.10
CA MET A 128 17.13 -23.00 -5.91
C MET A 128 16.35 -23.27 -4.62
N PHE A 129 15.04 -23.04 -4.68
CA PHE A 129 14.12 -23.25 -3.58
C PHE A 129 13.12 -24.35 -3.95
N SER A 130 12.58 -25.01 -2.94
CA SER A 130 11.36 -25.81 -3.04
C SER A 130 10.33 -25.30 -2.02
N TYR A 131 9.18 -25.97 -1.92
CA TYR A 131 8.20 -25.64 -0.90
C TYR A 131 7.60 -26.89 -0.25
N ARG A 132 7.17 -26.75 1.00
CA ARG A 132 6.32 -27.73 1.68
C ARG A 132 5.12 -27.05 2.33
N VAL A 133 4.03 -27.79 2.46
CA VAL A 133 2.84 -27.36 3.18
C VAL A 133 2.81 -28.00 4.55
N SER A 134 2.48 -27.23 5.59
CA SER A 134 2.33 -27.76 6.94
C SER A 134 1.06 -27.32 7.64
N ARG A 135 0.52 -28.24 8.44
CA ARG A 135 -0.56 -28.02 9.41
C ARG A 135 -0.16 -28.46 10.83
N ASP A 136 1.13 -28.71 11.06
CA ASP A 136 1.64 -29.01 12.40
C ASP A 136 1.74 -27.72 13.22
N LEU A 137 1.23 -27.74 14.45
CA LEU A 137 1.33 -26.60 15.36
C LEU A 137 2.78 -26.25 15.70
N LYS A 138 3.69 -27.23 15.75
CA LYS A 138 5.13 -26.95 16.00
C LYS A 138 5.76 -26.11 14.90
N ASP A 139 5.28 -26.27 13.68
CA ASP A 139 5.70 -25.46 12.56
C ASP A 139 5.16 -24.02 12.65
N LEU A 140 3.98 -23.83 13.25
CA LEU A 140 3.49 -22.49 13.59
C LEU A 140 4.40 -21.81 14.61
N ASP A 141 4.83 -22.51 15.66
CA ASP A 141 5.73 -21.96 16.66
C ASP A 141 7.03 -21.48 16.01
N PHE A 142 7.64 -22.35 15.20
CA PHE A 142 8.84 -22.02 14.44
C PHE A 142 8.62 -20.84 13.49
N PHE A 143 7.54 -20.83 12.72
CA PHE A 143 7.20 -19.72 11.83
C PHE A 143 7.04 -18.41 12.60
N TYR A 144 6.29 -18.42 13.70
CA TYR A 144 5.98 -17.20 14.45
C TYR A 144 7.24 -16.60 15.09
N TYR A 145 7.95 -17.39 15.88
CA TYR A 145 9.08 -16.91 16.68
C TYR A 145 10.36 -16.73 15.86
N GLU A 146 10.65 -17.63 14.93
CA GLU A 146 11.93 -17.62 14.22
C GLU A 146 11.86 -16.93 12.86
N MET A 147 10.68 -16.79 12.25
CA MET A 147 10.56 -16.15 10.93
C MET A 147 9.76 -14.85 10.96
N HIS A 148 8.51 -14.88 11.43
CA HIS A 148 7.58 -13.76 11.30
C HIS A 148 8.00 -12.56 12.17
N ILE A 149 8.13 -12.76 13.48
CA ILE A 149 8.50 -11.67 14.40
C ILE A 149 9.80 -11.00 13.98
N PRO A 150 10.92 -11.74 13.80
CA PRO A 150 12.20 -11.10 13.48
C PRO A 150 12.18 -10.40 12.12
N HIS A 151 11.47 -10.98 11.14
CA HIS A 151 11.34 -10.38 9.82
C HIS A 151 10.58 -9.05 9.85
N ILE A 152 9.42 -9.01 10.50
CA ILE A 152 8.60 -7.80 10.57
C ILE A 152 9.30 -6.71 11.39
N GLN A 153 9.91 -7.06 12.53
CA GLN A 153 10.66 -6.12 13.35
C GLN A 153 11.85 -5.52 12.61
N LYS A 154 12.68 -6.33 11.93
CA LYS A 154 13.81 -5.81 11.14
C LYS A 154 13.35 -4.94 9.99
N ARG A 155 12.28 -5.34 9.31
CA ARG A 155 11.79 -4.67 8.11
C ARG A 155 11.12 -3.33 8.38
N PHE A 156 10.33 -3.24 9.46
CA PHE A 156 9.49 -2.08 9.73
C PHE A 156 9.90 -1.29 10.99
N GLN A 157 10.82 -1.82 11.80
CA GLN A 157 11.40 -1.15 12.96
C GLN A 157 10.31 -0.56 13.88
N GLU A 158 10.34 0.74 14.14
CA GLU A 158 9.37 1.44 15.00
C GLU A 158 7.93 1.39 14.47
N LEU A 159 7.74 1.10 13.16
CA LEU A 159 6.43 0.94 12.53
C LEU A 159 5.97 -0.52 12.50
N ALA A 160 6.73 -1.44 13.09
CA ALA A 160 6.36 -2.85 13.16
C ALA A 160 5.12 -3.04 14.02
N HIS A 161 4.05 -3.53 13.39
CA HIS A 161 2.89 -4.07 14.08
C HIS A 161 2.88 -5.58 13.87
N VAL A 162 2.98 -6.32 14.98
CA VAL A 162 3.06 -7.77 15.00
C VAL A 162 1.82 -8.29 15.70
N ASP A 163 1.11 -9.23 15.07
CA ASP A 163 -0.05 -9.88 15.69
C ASP A 163 0.38 -10.71 16.90
N THR A 164 -0.56 -10.93 17.82
CA THR A 164 -0.31 -11.86 18.92
C THR A 164 -0.16 -13.29 18.40
N TYR A 165 0.47 -14.16 19.19
CA TYR A 165 0.58 -15.57 18.83
C TYR A 165 -0.83 -16.21 18.74
N GLU A 166 -1.73 -15.82 19.64
CA GLU A 166 -3.12 -16.27 19.68
C GLU A 166 -3.88 -15.88 18.41
N ASP A 167 -3.71 -14.65 17.93
CA ASP A 167 -4.29 -14.21 16.65
C ASP A 167 -3.74 -15.04 15.49
N MET A 168 -2.43 -15.29 15.47
CA MET A 168 -1.80 -16.08 14.40
C MET A 168 -2.23 -17.55 14.44
N LYS A 169 -2.39 -18.12 15.64
CA LYS A 169 -2.90 -19.47 15.85
C LYS A 169 -4.35 -19.60 15.39
N ALA A 170 -5.21 -18.63 15.69
CA ALA A 170 -6.59 -18.63 15.22
C ALA A 170 -6.69 -18.57 13.68
N MET A 171 -5.76 -17.87 13.01
CA MET A 171 -5.65 -17.90 11.55
C MET A 171 -5.13 -19.26 11.04
N PHE A 172 -4.16 -19.85 11.73
CA PHE A 172 -3.56 -21.15 11.37
C PHE A 172 -4.53 -22.32 11.51
N GLU A 173 -5.40 -22.32 12.52
CA GLU A 173 -6.43 -23.36 12.70
C GLU A 173 -7.41 -23.46 11.51
N LYS A 174 -7.57 -22.36 10.75
CA LYS A 174 -8.37 -22.32 9.51
C LYS A 174 -7.53 -22.50 8.25
N GLY A 175 -6.21 -22.54 8.40
CA GLY A 175 -5.24 -22.35 7.35
C GLY A 175 -4.16 -23.42 7.33
N PHE A 176 -3.00 -23.02 6.82
CA PHE A 176 -1.79 -23.82 6.76
C PHE A 176 -0.59 -22.91 6.45
N LEU A 177 0.61 -23.43 6.67
CA LEU A 177 1.85 -22.78 6.28
C LEU A 177 2.33 -23.31 4.94
N ILE A 178 2.83 -22.43 4.08
CA ILE A 178 3.70 -22.77 2.97
C ILE A 178 5.12 -22.34 3.37
N PHE A 179 6.01 -23.29 3.62
CA PHE A 179 7.42 -23.00 3.82
C PHE A 179 8.18 -23.04 2.51
N ILE A 180 9.15 -22.15 2.39
CA ILE A 180 10.15 -22.11 1.33
C ILE A 180 11.42 -22.77 1.86
N GLU A 181 11.89 -23.79 1.15
CA GLU A 181 13.03 -24.60 1.56
C GLU A 181 14.25 -24.28 0.67
N GLU A 182 15.42 -24.03 1.28
CA GLU A 182 16.73 -24.07 0.61
C GLU A 182 17.44 -25.34 1.07
N GLY A 183 17.40 -26.39 0.24
CA GLY A 183 17.81 -27.74 0.66
C GLY A 183 16.81 -28.32 1.66
N GLU A 184 17.28 -28.72 2.85
CA GLU A 184 16.45 -29.28 3.94
C GLU A 184 16.03 -28.21 4.98
N ARG A 185 16.36 -26.94 4.74
CA ARG A 185 16.12 -25.85 5.68
C ARG A 185 14.98 -24.95 5.20
N SER A 186 13.98 -24.79 6.04
CA SER A 186 12.93 -23.78 5.86
C SER A 186 13.53 -22.39 6.08
N VAL A 187 13.57 -21.55 5.04
CA VAL A 187 14.20 -20.22 5.06
C VAL A 187 13.20 -19.07 5.02
N ALA A 188 11.96 -19.34 4.60
CA ALA A 188 10.85 -18.40 4.66
C ALA A 188 9.53 -19.16 4.78
N GLY A 189 8.46 -18.45 5.13
CA GLY A 189 7.15 -19.05 5.32
C GLY A 189 6.02 -18.07 5.08
N ILE A 190 4.86 -18.61 4.67
CA ILE A 190 3.63 -17.84 4.49
C ILE A 190 2.51 -18.57 5.19
N LEU A 191 1.82 -17.88 6.10
CA LEU A 191 0.54 -18.32 6.63
C LEU A 191 -0.56 -18.05 5.61
N CYS A 192 -1.25 -19.10 5.20
CA CYS A 192 -2.26 -19.09 4.17
C CYS A 192 -3.60 -19.62 4.69
N GLU A 193 -4.68 -19.18 4.07
CA GLU A 193 -6.04 -19.69 4.30
C GLU A 193 -6.77 -19.79 2.96
N ILE A 194 -7.64 -20.79 2.78
CA ILE A 194 -8.46 -20.91 1.59
C ILE A 194 -9.92 -20.66 1.96
N GLN A 195 -10.55 -19.73 1.25
CA GLN A 195 -11.99 -19.47 1.34
C GLN A 195 -12.53 -19.18 -0.07
N ASP A 196 -13.64 -19.80 -0.46
CA ASP A 196 -14.33 -19.54 -1.73
C ASP A 196 -13.40 -19.54 -2.97
N LYS A 197 -12.57 -20.59 -3.10
CA LYS A 197 -11.54 -20.74 -4.16
C LYS A 197 -10.49 -19.62 -4.20
N THR A 198 -10.35 -18.86 -3.13
CA THR A 198 -9.35 -17.80 -2.96
C THR A 198 -8.33 -18.21 -1.90
N LEU A 199 -7.05 -18.12 -2.25
CA LEU A 199 -5.94 -18.28 -1.30
C LEU A 199 -5.58 -16.92 -0.70
N TYR A 200 -5.78 -16.76 0.60
CA TYR A 200 -5.43 -15.54 1.33
C TYR A 200 -4.01 -15.65 1.89
N SER A 201 -3.13 -14.73 1.50
CA SER A 201 -1.78 -14.59 2.05
C SER A 201 -1.84 -13.80 3.36
N ARG A 202 -2.00 -14.49 4.49
CA ARG A 202 -2.22 -13.85 5.80
C ARG A 202 -0.95 -13.17 6.30
N ARG A 203 0.13 -13.93 6.48
CA ARG A 203 1.40 -13.42 7.05
C ARG A 203 2.60 -14.06 6.36
N THR A 204 3.71 -13.34 6.35
CA THR A 204 5.00 -13.78 5.79
C THR A 204 6.09 -13.66 6.84
N GLY A 205 7.14 -14.46 6.71
CA GLY A 205 8.33 -14.39 7.53
C GLY A 205 9.53 -14.97 6.77
N VAL A 206 10.70 -14.38 7.00
CA VAL A 206 11.99 -14.93 6.56
C VAL A 206 12.77 -15.28 7.81
N LEU A 207 13.46 -16.43 7.79
CA LEU A 207 14.21 -16.92 8.94
C LEU A 207 15.14 -15.86 9.52
N HIS A 208 14.91 -15.53 10.79
CA HIS A 208 15.54 -14.46 11.58
C HIS A 208 15.56 -13.08 10.89
N GLY A 209 14.71 -12.85 9.89
CA GLY A 209 14.79 -11.69 9.00
C GLY A 209 16.15 -11.54 8.31
N ASP A 210 16.79 -12.64 7.95
CA ASP A 210 18.11 -12.66 7.33
C ASP A 210 18.09 -12.06 5.91
N GLU A 211 18.91 -11.02 5.71
CA GLU A 211 19.02 -10.32 4.43
C GLU A 211 19.62 -11.18 3.32
N ASP A 212 20.44 -12.18 3.64
CA ASP A 212 21.03 -13.06 2.64
C ASP A 212 19.96 -13.94 1.99
N TYR A 213 19.00 -14.46 2.76
CA TYR A 213 17.85 -15.17 2.20
C TYR A 213 16.96 -14.25 1.37
N ILE A 214 16.75 -13.00 1.81
CA ILE A 214 16.01 -11.99 1.04
C ILE A 214 16.72 -11.71 -0.29
N ARG A 215 18.04 -11.53 -0.28
CA ARG A 215 18.87 -11.23 -1.46
C ARG A 215 18.89 -12.40 -2.45
N LYS A 216 18.94 -13.64 -1.95
CA LYS A 216 18.78 -14.86 -2.76
C LYS A 216 17.37 -15.00 -3.36
N GLY A 217 16.39 -14.31 -2.79
CA GLY A 217 15.04 -14.22 -3.33
C GLY A 217 14.01 -15.07 -2.60
N ALA A 218 14.22 -15.43 -1.33
CA ALA A 218 13.25 -16.19 -0.52
C ALA A 218 11.86 -15.53 -0.52
N SER A 219 11.79 -14.20 -0.33
CA SER A 219 10.50 -13.48 -0.42
C SER A 219 9.90 -13.43 -1.82
N SER A 220 10.69 -13.66 -2.88
CA SER A 220 10.14 -13.84 -4.23
C SER A 220 9.68 -15.27 -4.47
N ALA A 221 10.34 -16.26 -3.85
CA ALA A 221 9.92 -17.66 -3.88
C ALA A 221 8.57 -17.84 -3.18
N GLU A 222 8.30 -17.11 -2.10
CA GLU A 222 6.99 -17.06 -1.44
C GLU A 222 5.83 -16.82 -2.43
N TYR A 223 5.89 -15.74 -3.22
CA TYR A 223 4.87 -15.44 -4.23
C TYR A 223 4.82 -16.50 -5.33
N TYR A 224 5.98 -16.97 -5.79
CA TYR A 224 6.07 -17.99 -6.83
C TYR A 224 5.35 -19.28 -6.39
N PHE A 225 5.66 -19.81 -5.21
CA PHE A 225 5.09 -21.06 -4.72
C PHE A 225 3.66 -20.91 -4.26
N MET A 226 3.27 -19.76 -3.70
CA MET A 226 1.87 -19.46 -3.40
C MET A 226 1.00 -19.49 -4.67
N LEU A 227 1.48 -18.90 -5.78
CA LEU A 227 0.76 -18.92 -7.05
C LEU A 227 0.75 -20.31 -7.71
N LYS A 228 1.85 -21.06 -7.63
CA LYS A 228 1.90 -22.46 -8.09
C LYS A 228 0.91 -23.33 -7.30
N PHE A 229 0.96 -23.26 -5.97
CA PHE A 229 0.04 -23.95 -5.09
C PHE A 229 -1.41 -23.63 -5.44
N ALA A 230 -1.74 -22.34 -5.64
CA ALA A 230 -3.09 -21.94 -6.02
C ALA A 230 -3.55 -22.58 -7.34
N LEU A 231 -2.68 -22.60 -8.35
CA LEU A 231 -2.97 -23.21 -9.64
C LEU A 231 -3.10 -24.74 -9.56
N GLU A 232 -2.19 -25.40 -8.84
CA GLU A 232 -2.20 -26.85 -8.64
C GLU A 232 -3.45 -27.33 -7.90
N ASN A 233 -4.02 -26.47 -7.05
CA ASN A 233 -5.25 -26.75 -6.30
C ASN A 233 -6.52 -26.16 -6.95
N GLY A 234 -6.44 -25.69 -8.19
CA GLY A 234 -7.60 -25.18 -8.94
C GLY A 234 -8.27 -23.94 -8.32
N LEU A 235 -7.50 -23.14 -7.57
CA LEU A 235 -7.97 -21.88 -6.99
C LEU A 235 -8.04 -20.80 -8.06
N SER A 236 -9.04 -19.94 -7.99
CA SER A 236 -9.29 -18.88 -8.99
C SER A 236 -8.59 -17.57 -8.65
N LYS A 237 -8.14 -17.39 -7.41
CA LYS A 237 -7.58 -16.12 -6.94
C LYS A 237 -6.57 -16.33 -5.82
N VAL A 238 -5.55 -15.49 -5.80
CA VAL A 238 -4.71 -15.26 -4.62
C VAL A 238 -4.95 -13.83 -4.12
N ASP A 239 -5.43 -13.68 -2.89
CA ASP A 239 -5.60 -12.40 -2.23
C ASP A 239 -4.34 -12.07 -1.41
N LEU A 240 -3.69 -10.96 -1.76
CA LEU A 240 -2.45 -10.50 -1.15
C LEU A 240 -2.72 -9.53 0.00
N LEU A 241 -3.97 -9.40 0.43
CA LEU A 241 -4.43 -8.49 1.46
C LEU A 241 -4.04 -7.04 1.19
N ARG A 242 -3.99 -6.27 2.28
CA ARG A 242 -3.96 -4.82 2.27
C ARG A 242 -2.56 -4.24 2.14
N SER A 243 -2.43 -3.05 1.58
CA SER A 243 -1.23 -2.22 1.61
C SER A 243 -1.60 -0.74 1.68
N ARG A 244 -0.62 0.10 2.01
CA ARG A 244 -0.81 1.56 2.00
C ARG A 244 -1.10 2.05 0.57
N PRO A 245 -1.94 3.07 0.39
CA PRO A 245 -2.38 3.54 -0.92
C PRO A 245 -1.34 4.46 -1.59
N PHE A 246 -0.04 4.18 -1.46
CA PHE A 246 1.01 4.98 -2.10
C PHE A 246 1.68 4.14 -3.19
N LEU A 247 1.79 4.71 -4.40
CA LEU A 247 2.31 4.01 -5.57
C LEU A 247 3.79 3.62 -5.41
N ASN A 248 4.51 4.30 -4.51
CA ASN A 248 5.89 4.01 -4.14
C ASN A 248 6.03 3.34 -2.76
N ASP A 249 4.93 2.87 -2.15
CA ASP A 249 5.01 2.00 -0.97
C ASP A 249 5.65 0.67 -1.36
N GLY A 250 6.60 0.18 -0.54
CA GLY A 250 7.37 -1.02 -0.87
C GLY A 250 6.54 -2.29 -0.92
N VAL A 251 5.51 -2.40 -0.08
CA VAL A 251 4.59 -3.55 -0.06
C VAL A 251 3.71 -3.50 -1.31
N TYR A 252 3.07 -2.36 -1.59
CA TYR A 252 2.29 -2.15 -2.81
C TYR A 252 3.12 -2.45 -4.08
N THR A 253 4.30 -1.86 -4.19
CA THR A 253 5.21 -2.01 -5.33
C THR A 253 5.59 -3.47 -5.56
N THR A 254 5.80 -4.23 -4.48
CA THR A 254 6.12 -5.66 -4.57
C THR A 254 4.94 -6.45 -5.13
N LYS A 255 3.72 -6.22 -4.63
CA LYS A 255 2.51 -6.90 -5.13
C LYS A 255 2.25 -6.55 -6.60
N ARG A 256 2.39 -5.28 -6.97
CA ARG A 256 2.29 -4.81 -8.36
C ARG A 256 3.30 -5.47 -9.28
N LYS A 257 4.55 -5.64 -8.84
CA LYS A 257 5.61 -6.34 -9.60
C LYS A 257 5.23 -7.78 -9.95
N TRP A 258 4.42 -8.41 -9.11
CA TRP A 258 3.84 -9.74 -9.32
C TRP A 258 2.53 -9.72 -10.13
N GLY A 259 2.18 -8.59 -10.76
CA GLY A 259 1.00 -8.48 -11.61
C GLY A 259 -0.31 -8.42 -10.83
N ALA A 260 -0.26 -8.10 -9.54
CA ALA A 260 -1.46 -7.96 -8.73
C ALA A 260 -2.32 -6.80 -9.22
N MET A 261 -3.62 -7.07 -9.31
CA MET A 261 -4.65 -6.06 -9.49
C MET A 261 -4.88 -5.36 -8.16
N VAL A 262 -4.87 -4.03 -8.17
CA VAL A 262 -5.32 -3.23 -7.04
C VAL A 262 -6.85 -3.17 -7.02
N CYS A 263 -7.44 -3.22 -5.84
CA CYS A 263 -8.87 -3.10 -5.65
C CYS A 263 -9.19 -2.34 -4.35
N ARG A 264 -10.41 -1.82 -4.27
CA ARG A 264 -10.90 -1.16 -3.06
C ARG A 264 -11.02 -2.17 -1.92
N ASN A 265 -10.63 -1.75 -0.72
CA ASN A 265 -10.92 -2.45 0.51
C ASN A 265 -12.41 -2.25 0.86
N GLN A 266 -13.27 -3.20 0.51
CA GLN A 266 -14.71 -3.12 0.74
C GLN A 266 -15.08 -3.08 2.23
N GLU A 267 -14.20 -3.60 3.09
CA GLU A 267 -14.36 -3.66 4.54
C GLU A 267 -13.89 -2.37 5.24
N SER A 268 -13.36 -1.39 4.50
CA SER A 268 -12.97 -0.10 5.07
C SER A 268 -14.19 0.66 5.59
N ASP A 269 -14.15 1.03 6.86
CA ASP A 269 -15.19 1.82 7.54
C ASP A 269 -14.91 3.34 7.51
N ALA A 270 -13.76 3.74 6.96
CA ALA A 270 -13.33 5.13 6.84
C ALA A 270 -12.74 5.47 5.46
N TRP A 271 -12.70 6.76 5.18
CA TRP A 271 -12.06 7.39 4.03
C TRP A 271 -11.02 8.40 4.49
N ALA A 272 -9.91 8.50 3.78
CA ALA A 272 -8.95 9.59 3.89
C ALA A 272 -9.26 10.65 2.81
N PHE A 273 -9.64 11.85 3.24
CA PHE A 273 -9.90 13.00 2.38
C PHE A 273 -8.72 13.96 2.41
N PHE A 274 -8.31 14.42 1.23
CA PHE A 274 -7.24 15.40 1.04
C PHE A 274 -7.87 16.71 0.57
N PHE A 275 -7.61 17.78 1.30
CA PHE A 275 -8.04 19.14 0.98
C PHE A 275 -6.82 20.00 0.70
N ILE A 276 -6.80 20.67 -0.44
CA ILE A 276 -5.68 21.45 -0.93
C ILE A 276 -6.19 22.87 -1.15
N PRO A 277 -5.92 23.82 -0.24
CA PRO A 277 -6.40 25.20 -0.43
C PRO A 277 -5.83 25.88 -1.67
N ARG A 278 -4.60 25.51 -2.08
CA ARG A 278 -3.95 26.01 -3.30
C ARG A 278 -2.93 25.01 -3.83
N TYR A 279 -2.88 24.83 -5.15
CA TYR A 279 -1.89 24.00 -5.83
C TYR A 279 -0.54 24.73 -5.98
N THR A 280 0.22 24.80 -4.90
CA THR A 280 1.56 25.42 -4.87
C THR A 280 2.65 24.44 -5.30
N GLY A 281 3.87 24.95 -5.57
CA GLY A 281 5.05 24.12 -5.82
C GLY A 281 5.27 23.05 -4.74
N LYS A 282 5.03 23.39 -3.47
CA LYS A 282 5.12 22.46 -2.35
C LYS A 282 4.17 21.26 -2.47
N ILE A 283 2.94 21.48 -2.94
CA ILE A 283 1.95 20.42 -3.12
C ILE A 283 2.38 19.48 -4.25
N ILE A 284 2.94 20.03 -5.32
CA ILE A 284 3.52 19.25 -6.40
C ILE A 284 4.65 18.38 -5.87
N SER A 285 5.63 18.97 -5.17
CA SER A 285 6.74 18.23 -4.57
C SER A 285 6.26 17.15 -3.60
N PHE A 286 5.20 17.40 -2.84
CA PHE A 286 4.58 16.38 -2.00
C PHE A 286 4.07 15.19 -2.82
N PHE A 287 3.30 15.41 -3.89
CA PHE A 287 2.77 14.32 -4.73
C PHE A 287 3.82 13.67 -5.64
N GLU A 288 4.92 14.34 -5.96
CA GLU A 288 6.09 13.74 -6.62
C GLU A 288 6.78 12.74 -5.68
N ALA A 289 6.97 13.11 -4.42
CA ALA A 289 7.59 12.26 -3.41
C ALA A 289 6.64 11.18 -2.86
N ASN A 290 5.34 11.46 -2.85
CA ASN A 290 4.30 10.63 -2.26
C ASN A 290 3.13 10.41 -3.22
N PRO A 291 3.37 9.77 -4.38
CA PRO A 291 2.31 9.47 -5.33
C PRO A 291 1.30 8.53 -4.66
N LEU A 292 0.02 8.89 -4.68
CA LEU A 292 -1.03 8.19 -3.94
C LEU A 292 -2.08 7.58 -4.86
N ILE A 293 -2.88 6.64 -4.35
CA ILE A 293 -4.02 6.07 -5.06
C ILE A 293 -5.28 6.76 -4.52
N SER A 294 -6.04 7.39 -5.41
CA SER A 294 -7.31 8.02 -5.10
C SER A 294 -8.48 7.21 -5.67
N CYS A 295 -9.66 7.39 -5.08
CA CYS A 295 -10.92 6.79 -5.48
C CYS A 295 -11.89 7.90 -5.89
N LYS A 296 -12.46 7.80 -7.09
CA LYS A 296 -13.53 8.69 -7.57
C LYS A 296 -14.49 7.91 -8.44
N ASP A 297 -15.80 8.06 -8.24
CA ASP A 297 -16.84 7.40 -9.04
C ASP A 297 -16.64 5.87 -9.16
N ASN A 298 -16.30 5.22 -8.04
CA ASN A 298 -15.92 3.80 -7.93
C ASN A 298 -14.66 3.36 -8.69
N LYS A 299 -13.99 4.28 -9.40
CA LYS A 299 -12.73 4.07 -10.11
C LYS A 299 -11.53 4.46 -9.23
N MET A 300 -10.36 3.91 -9.56
CA MET A 300 -9.11 4.23 -8.87
C MET A 300 -8.10 4.85 -9.83
N TYR A 301 -7.41 5.88 -9.35
CA TYR A 301 -6.43 6.64 -10.10
C TYR A 301 -5.18 6.84 -9.26
N GLY A 302 -4.00 6.74 -9.87
CA GLY A 302 -2.79 7.28 -9.25
C GLY A 302 -2.83 8.80 -9.27
N VAL A 303 -2.35 9.47 -8.23
CA VAL A 303 -2.20 10.92 -8.14
C VAL A 303 -0.72 11.19 -7.98
N ILE A 304 -0.14 11.92 -8.92
CA ILE A 304 1.28 12.22 -8.96
C ILE A 304 1.50 13.72 -9.17
N GLY A 305 2.58 14.26 -8.64
CA GLY A 305 2.95 15.65 -8.90
C GLY A 305 3.63 15.78 -10.27
N TRP A 306 3.37 16.90 -10.95
CA TRP A 306 3.92 17.26 -12.24
C TRP A 306 4.29 18.74 -12.26
N GLY A 307 5.56 19.04 -12.00
CA GLY A 307 6.07 20.41 -11.96
C GLY A 307 6.20 21.10 -13.32
N ASN A 308 6.05 20.39 -14.44
CA ASN A 308 6.24 20.99 -15.76
C ASN A 308 4.99 21.78 -16.23
N ALA A 309 5.25 22.96 -16.79
CA ALA A 309 4.22 23.84 -17.35
C ALA A 309 3.55 23.25 -18.61
N GLU A 310 4.23 22.35 -19.31
CA GLU A 310 3.70 21.62 -20.47
C GLU A 310 3.09 20.27 -20.06
N PRO A 311 2.06 19.79 -20.77
CA PRO A 311 1.58 18.42 -20.63
C PRO A 311 2.72 17.41 -20.90
N PRO A 312 2.66 16.19 -20.34
CA PRO A 312 3.70 15.21 -20.59
C PRO A 312 3.67 14.76 -22.05
N SER A 313 4.87 14.55 -22.58
CA SER A 313 5.11 13.94 -23.88
C SER A 313 4.71 12.45 -23.90
N GLU A 314 4.58 11.87 -25.10
CA GLU A 314 4.34 10.42 -25.26
C GLU A 314 5.39 9.55 -24.55
N LYS A 315 6.66 10.00 -24.56
CA LYS A 315 7.75 9.33 -23.86
C LYS A 315 7.53 9.33 -22.34
N GLU A 316 7.00 10.41 -21.80
CA GLU A 316 6.69 10.52 -20.37
C GLU A 316 5.45 9.69 -20.02
N HIS A 317 4.44 9.63 -20.88
CA HIS A 317 3.31 8.71 -20.72
C HIS A 317 3.77 7.24 -20.64
N ALA A 318 4.66 6.83 -21.55
CA ALA A 318 5.23 5.47 -21.52
C ALA A 318 6.02 5.19 -20.22
N LYS A 319 6.77 6.19 -19.73
CA LYS A 319 7.50 6.08 -18.45
C LYS A 319 6.53 5.97 -17.26
N PHE A 320 5.44 6.73 -17.26
CA PHE A 320 4.42 6.65 -16.22
C PHE A 320 3.72 5.29 -16.20
N ALA A 321 3.41 4.73 -17.37
CA ALA A 321 2.86 3.39 -17.46
C ALA A 321 3.82 2.36 -16.85
N ASP A 322 5.11 2.35 -17.23
CA ASP A 322 6.08 1.43 -16.62
C ASP A 322 6.22 1.62 -15.10
N GLN A 323 6.23 2.88 -14.65
CA GLN A 323 6.49 3.22 -13.27
C GLN A 323 5.29 3.03 -12.34
N TYR A 324 4.05 3.25 -12.82
CA TYR A 324 2.87 3.37 -11.96
C TYR A 324 1.72 2.45 -12.33
N TYR A 325 1.67 1.93 -13.56
CA TYR A 325 0.58 1.06 -14.00
C TYR A 325 0.41 -0.15 -13.08
N SER A 326 -0.84 -0.41 -12.72
CA SER A 326 -1.26 -1.62 -12.02
C SER A 326 -2.66 -1.96 -12.54
N PRO A 327 -2.97 -3.24 -12.83
CA PRO A 327 -4.34 -3.61 -13.16
C PRO A 327 -5.31 -3.10 -12.08
N GLY A 328 -6.46 -2.55 -12.48
CA GLY A 328 -7.42 -1.92 -11.57
C GLY A 328 -7.20 -0.41 -11.34
N LEU A 329 -6.10 0.17 -11.83
CA LEU A 329 -5.99 1.62 -12.00
C LEU A 329 -6.45 2.01 -13.40
N GLU A 330 -7.31 3.01 -13.48
CA GLU A 330 -7.82 3.54 -14.74
C GLU A 330 -6.83 4.50 -15.40
N GLY A 331 -5.99 5.14 -14.59
CA GLY A 331 -5.08 6.17 -15.06
C GLY A 331 -4.38 6.91 -13.94
N LEU A 332 -3.81 8.05 -14.31
CA LEU A 332 -3.17 9.01 -13.42
C LEU A 332 -3.91 10.35 -13.43
N VAL A 333 -3.83 11.04 -12.30
CA VAL A 333 -4.16 12.45 -12.14
C VAL A 333 -2.86 13.19 -11.83
N LEU A 334 -2.49 14.10 -12.71
CA LEU A 334 -1.31 14.95 -12.57
C LEU A 334 -1.67 16.21 -11.80
N VAL A 335 -1.04 16.41 -10.65
CA VAL A 335 -1.15 17.64 -9.86
C VAL A 335 -0.14 18.65 -10.37
N ARG A 336 -0.65 19.80 -10.84
CA ARG A 336 0.10 20.84 -11.54
C ARG A 336 0.01 22.17 -10.78
N PRO A 337 0.90 23.15 -11.04
CA PRO A 337 0.83 24.43 -10.34
C PRO A 337 -0.39 25.23 -10.79
N ASP A 338 -1.05 25.88 -9.82
CA ASP A 338 -2.12 26.87 -10.03
C ASP A 338 -1.69 27.90 -11.10
N PRO A 339 -2.52 28.25 -12.10
CA PRO A 339 -3.96 27.95 -12.29
C PRO A 339 -4.30 26.67 -13.04
N GLN A 340 -3.35 25.75 -13.22
CA GLN A 340 -3.60 24.56 -14.02
C GLN A 340 -4.40 23.53 -13.23
N GLU A 341 -5.58 23.16 -13.73
CA GLU A 341 -6.35 22.06 -13.17
C GLU A 341 -5.59 20.73 -13.29
N PRO A 342 -5.80 19.78 -12.35
CA PRO A 342 -5.22 18.47 -12.47
C PRO A 342 -5.62 17.77 -13.77
N VAL A 343 -4.62 17.24 -14.50
CA VAL A 343 -4.83 16.59 -15.80
C VAL A 343 -4.96 15.09 -15.62
N ARG A 344 -5.87 14.45 -16.34
CA ARG A 344 -6.04 12.99 -16.33
C ARG A 344 -5.34 12.35 -17.51
N ILE A 345 -4.67 11.24 -17.27
CA ILE A 345 -4.04 10.39 -18.28
C ILE A 345 -4.55 8.98 -18.05
N ASP A 346 -5.21 8.41 -19.04
CA ASP A 346 -5.72 7.04 -18.95
C ASP A 346 -4.60 6.03 -19.28
N PHE A 347 -4.64 4.87 -18.63
CA PHE A 347 -3.64 3.82 -18.86
C PHE A 347 -3.94 2.91 -20.07
N GLY A 348 -5.08 3.11 -20.74
CA GLY A 348 -5.52 2.31 -21.88
C GLY A 348 -6.27 1.05 -21.48
#